data_AF-A0A2I0ETX4-F1
#
_entry.id   AF-A0A2I0ETX4-F1
#
_cell.length_a   1.000
_cell.length_b   1.000
_cell.length_c   1.000
_cell.angle_alpha   90.00
_cell.angle_beta   90.00
_cell.angle_gamma   90.00
#
_symmetry.space_group_name_H-M   'P 1'
#
loop_
_entity.id
_entity.type
_entity.pdbx_description
1 polymer ?
#
loop_
_entity_poly.entity_id
_entity_poly.type
_entity_poly.pdbx_seq_one_letter_code
_entity_poly.pdbx_strand_id
1 'polypeptide(L)'
;MLRVLSKVTVLQAPRAKRFNPLKEISLGSMAISHICDEDVADEPPHTDFRLSNSVEYLIGHNIDFDMTVLKNAGVTHTPNLICTNAMANYLLPTLESHKLVYLLYYFHRYIARAQARDAHAAIADIYFTELVLGSLIDLANSQGHEINDVESLYEFSEMARIPTHLSFGKHKGEAIADLAASSEGTGYIKWLLKQDSIDPYLAQACQQALESL
;
A
#
# COMPACT_ATOMS: atom_id res chain seq x y z
N MET A 1 19.06 -20.01 9.86
CA MET A 1 20.03 -19.19 9.11
C MET A 1 19.38 -17.85 8.83
N LEU A 2 19.73 -16.80 9.58
CA LEU A 2 19.21 -15.45 9.31
C LEU A 2 19.71 -15.03 7.93
N ARG A 3 18.79 -14.95 6.96
CA ARG A 3 19.04 -14.35 5.66
C ARG A 3 18.89 -12.85 5.85
N VAL A 4 19.99 -12.11 5.84
CA VAL A 4 19.96 -10.64 5.68
C VAL A 4 19.64 -10.39 4.21
N LEU A 5 18.36 -10.44 3.85
CA LEU A 5 17.86 -10.06 2.52
C LEU A 5 17.25 -8.65 2.52
N SER A 6 17.16 -8.01 3.68
CA SER A 6 16.54 -6.71 3.89
C SER A 6 17.44 -5.84 4.79
N LYS A 7 17.40 -4.52 4.59
CA LYS A 7 17.91 -3.52 5.56
C LYS A 7 17.06 -3.46 6.84
N VAL A 8 16.04 -4.32 6.93
CA VAL A 8 15.07 -4.37 8.02
C VAL A 8 15.49 -5.49 8.97
N THR A 9 15.68 -5.15 10.25
CA THR A 9 15.93 -6.17 11.27
C THR A 9 14.60 -6.69 11.81
N VAL A 10 14.28 -7.94 11.52
CA VAL A 10 13.09 -8.61 12.06
C VAL A 10 13.34 -9.01 13.52
N LEU A 11 12.69 -8.32 14.45
CA LEU A 11 12.85 -8.57 15.90
C LEU A 11 11.99 -9.73 16.40
N GLN A 12 10.88 -10.05 15.71
CA GLN A 12 9.95 -11.09 16.10
C GLN A 12 9.40 -11.79 14.85
N ALA A 13 9.16 -13.10 14.96
CA ALA A 13 8.52 -13.87 13.89
C ALA A 13 7.10 -13.31 13.61
N PRO A 14 6.65 -13.31 12.34
CA PRO A 14 5.30 -12.88 11.99
C PRO A 14 4.26 -13.75 12.68
N ARG A 15 3.14 -13.13 13.04
CA ARG A 15 2.01 -13.78 13.72
C ARG A 15 0.73 -13.44 12.98
N ALA A 16 -0.22 -14.34 13.02
CA ALA A 16 -1.57 -14.12 12.54
C ALA A 16 -2.58 -14.63 13.58
N LYS A 17 -3.74 -13.99 13.63
CA LYS A 17 -4.88 -14.40 14.43
C LYS A 17 -6.16 -14.07 13.64
N ARG A 18 -7.12 -15.00 13.66
CA ARG A 18 -8.44 -14.79 13.08
C ARG A 18 -9.35 -14.08 14.09
N PHE A 19 -10.31 -13.35 13.56
CA PHE A 19 -11.34 -12.69 14.34
C PHE A 19 -12.66 -12.79 13.59
N ASN A 20 -13.76 -12.96 14.32
CA ASN A 20 -15.10 -12.91 13.77
C ASN A 20 -15.44 -11.45 13.40
N PRO A 21 -15.76 -11.13 12.13
CA PRO A 21 -16.06 -9.77 11.71
C PRO A 21 -17.45 -9.26 12.16
N LEU A 22 -18.24 -10.10 12.84
CA LEU A 22 -19.61 -9.83 13.30
C LEU A 22 -20.59 -9.47 12.18
N LYS A 23 -20.26 -9.87 10.95
CA LYS A 23 -21.08 -9.72 9.75
C LYS A 23 -20.73 -10.82 8.76
N GLU A 24 -21.63 -11.08 7.82
CA GLU A 24 -21.38 -12.03 6.73
C GLU A 24 -20.15 -11.62 5.90
N ILE A 25 -19.27 -12.59 5.63
CA ILE A 25 -18.13 -12.39 4.75
C ILE A 25 -18.63 -12.39 3.31
N SER A 26 -18.26 -11.36 2.52
CA SER A 26 -18.69 -11.29 1.13
C SER A 26 -18.04 -12.37 0.26
N LEU A 27 -18.73 -12.84 -0.78
CA LEU A 27 -18.17 -13.78 -1.77
C LEU A 27 -16.84 -13.29 -2.38
N GLY A 28 -16.70 -11.99 -2.61
CA GLY A 28 -15.46 -11.39 -3.10
C GLY A 28 -14.31 -11.52 -2.11
N SER A 29 -14.57 -11.30 -0.81
CA SER A 29 -13.58 -11.49 0.26
C SER A 29 -13.19 -12.97 0.41
N MET A 30 -14.17 -13.89 0.34
CA MET A 30 -13.93 -15.34 0.38
C MET A 30 -13.07 -15.80 -0.81
N ALA A 31 -13.37 -15.33 -2.02
CA ALA A 31 -12.63 -15.72 -3.22
C ALA A 31 -11.16 -15.30 -3.21
N ILE A 32 -10.83 -14.22 -2.49
CA ILE A 32 -9.46 -13.70 -2.37
C ILE A 32 -8.71 -14.34 -1.19
N SER A 33 -9.34 -14.40 -0.02
CA SER A 33 -8.68 -14.84 1.23
C SER A 33 -8.81 -16.33 1.51
N HIS A 34 -9.78 -17.00 0.89
CA HIS A 34 -10.21 -18.37 1.21
C HIS A 34 -10.65 -18.56 2.66
N ILE A 35 -11.09 -17.50 3.34
CA ILE A 35 -11.67 -17.54 4.69
C ILE A 35 -13.19 -17.41 4.56
N CYS A 36 -13.93 -18.39 5.06
CA CYS A 36 -15.40 -18.41 5.08
C CYS A 36 -15.96 -18.10 6.47
N ASP A 37 -17.27 -17.90 6.59
CA ASP A 37 -17.90 -17.59 7.89
C ASP A 37 -17.64 -18.71 8.94
N GLU A 38 -17.62 -19.97 8.51
CA GLU A 38 -17.35 -21.12 9.38
C GLU A 38 -15.91 -21.14 9.93
N ASP A 39 -14.95 -20.55 9.22
CA ASP A 39 -13.55 -20.45 9.65
C ASP A 39 -13.33 -19.51 10.84
N VAL A 40 -14.30 -18.64 11.11
CA VAL A 40 -14.22 -17.57 12.12
C VAL A 40 -15.41 -17.53 13.06
N ALA A 41 -16.35 -18.46 12.95
CA ALA A 41 -17.58 -18.47 13.75
C ALA A 41 -17.30 -18.47 15.26
N ASP A 42 -16.33 -19.29 15.70
CA ASP A 42 -15.92 -19.44 17.10
C ASP A 42 -14.73 -18.54 17.50
N GLU A 43 -14.24 -17.69 16.60
CA GLU A 43 -13.15 -16.76 16.88
C GLU A 43 -13.67 -15.53 17.66
N PRO A 44 -12.83 -14.85 18.46
CA PRO A 44 -13.25 -13.64 19.16
C PRO A 44 -13.67 -12.55 18.16
N PRO A 45 -14.59 -11.64 18.55
CA PRO A 45 -15.02 -10.56 17.68
C PRO A 45 -13.85 -9.66 17.29
N HIS A 46 -13.88 -9.07 16.09
CA HIS A 46 -12.82 -8.16 15.63
C HIS A 46 -12.61 -6.97 16.58
N THR A 47 -13.65 -6.56 17.30
CA THR A 47 -13.59 -5.53 18.35
C THR A 47 -12.74 -5.90 19.57
N ASP A 48 -12.30 -7.15 19.70
CA ASP A 48 -11.35 -7.57 20.75
C ASP A 48 -9.89 -7.33 20.34
N PHE A 49 -9.62 -7.01 19.08
CA PHE A 49 -8.28 -6.67 18.64
C PHE A 49 -7.75 -5.43 19.38
N ARG A 50 -6.47 -5.45 19.74
CA ARG A 50 -5.80 -4.31 20.38
C ARG A 50 -4.48 -4.04 19.65
N LEU A 51 -4.31 -2.80 19.20
CA LEU A 51 -3.01 -2.28 18.79
C LEU A 51 -2.34 -1.63 20.00
N SER A 52 -1.09 -1.97 20.27
CA SER A 52 -0.35 -1.30 21.35
C SER A 52 -0.15 0.18 21.04
N ASN A 53 -0.40 1.05 22.03
CA ASN A 53 -0.12 2.50 21.90
C ASN A 53 1.38 2.81 21.76
N SER A 54 2.25 1.83 22.01
CA SER A 54 3.70 1.95 21.75
C SER A 54 4.08 1.77 20.29
N VAL A 55 3.13 1.45 19.40
CA VAL A 55 3.41 1.32 17.95
C VAL A 55 3.46 2.72 17.36
N GLU A 56 4.66 3.22 17.09
CA GLU A 56 4.86 4.54 16.50
C GLU A 56 4.61 4.55 14.99
N TYR A 57 5.00 3.47 14.31
CA TYR A 57 4.91 3.31 12.86
C TYR A 57 4.15 2.04 12.48
N LEU A 58 3.31 2.14 11.45
CA LEU A 58 2.65 1.00 10.83
C LEU A 58 2.94 1.00 9.34
N ILE A 59 3.55 -0.09 8.86
CA ILE A 59 3.97 -0.23 7.46
C ILE A 59 3.06 -1.25 6.79
N GLY A 60 2.55 -0.92 5.61
CA GLY A 60 1.70 -1.82 4.84
C GLY A 60 1.72 -1.53 3.35
N HIS A 61 0.89 -2.27 2.62
CA HIS A 61 0.71 -2.12 1.18
C HIS A 61 -0.75 -1.73 0.93
N ASN A 62 -0.99 -0.45 0.61
CA ASN A 62 -2.32 0.18 0.70
C ASN A 62 -2.81 0.39 2.15
N ILE A 63 -1.90 0.87 3.01
CA ILE A 63 -2.05 0.87 4.48
C ILE A 63 -3.27 1.63 5.04
N ASP A 64 -3.83 2.58 4.29
CA ASP A 64 -5.04 3.32 4.74
C ASP A 64 -6.26 2.40 4.83
N PHE A 65 -6.30 1.36 3.99
CA PHE A 65 -7.30 0.32 4.09
C PHE A 65 -7.19 -0.42 5.44
N ASP A 66 -5.98 -0.88 5.80
CA ASP A 66 -5.73 -1.54 7.07
C ASP A 66 -6.06 -0.63 8.25
N MET A 67 -5.68 0.65 8.20
CA MET A 67 -6.03 1.62 9.24
C MET A 67 -7.55 1.80 9.38
N THR A 68 -8.30 1.76 8.28
CA THR A 68 -9.77 1.80 8.32
C THR A 68 -10.33 0.54 8.98
N VAL A 69 -9.77 -0.64 8.68
CA VAL A 69 -10.14 -1.90 9.35
C VAL A 69 -9.85 -1.84 10.85
N LEU A 70 -8.68 -1.30 11.25
CA LEU A 70 -8.31 -1.11 12.66
C LEU A 70 -9.27 -0.16 13.39
N LYS A 71 -9.65 0.96 12.77
CA LYS A 71 -10.66 1.88 13.33
C LYS A 71 -12.00 1.19 13.52
N ASN A 72 -12.43 0.39 12.55
CA ASN A 72 -13.66 -0.41 12.64
C ASN A 72 -13.59 -1.49 13.74
N ALA A 73 -12.39 -1.93 14.12
CA ALA A 73 -12.14 -2.79 15.27
C ALA A 73 -12.07 -2.03 16.62
N GLY A 74 -12.31 -0.72 16.63
CA GLY A 74 -12.27 0.10 17.84
C GLY A 74 -10.86 0.57 18.24
N VAL A 75 -9.87 0.44 17.37
CA VAL A 75 -8.53 0.99 17.61
C VAL A 75 -8.59 2.52 17.48
N THR A 76 -8.25 3.21 18.57
CA THR A 76 -8.21 4.69 18.62
C THR A 76 -6.82 5.27 18.40
N HIS A 77 -5.78 4.47 18.63
CA HIS A 77 -4.38 4.85 18.39
C HIS A 77 -4.13 5.00 16.89
N THR A 78 -3.43 6.07 16.48
CA THR A 78 -3.11 6.33 15.07
C THR A 78 -1.59 6.46 14.92
N PRO A 79 -0.88 5.37 14.58
CA PRO A 79 0.54 5.42 14.24
C PRO A 79 0.80 6.23 12.96
N ASN A 80 2.06 6.62 12.76
CA ASN A 80 2.55 7.11 11.47
C ASN A 80 2.46 5.98 10.44
N LEU A 81 1.80 6.23 9.30
CA LEU A 81 1.51 5.21 8.29
C LEU A 81 2.53 5.26 7.15
N ILE A 82 3.16 4.13 6.85
CA ILE A 82 4.09 3.99 5.72
C ILE A 82 3.44 3.08 4.67
N CYS A 83 3.26 3.61 3.47
CA CYS A 83 2.55 2.94 2.39
C CYS A 83 3.51 2.54 1.26
N THR A 84 3.85 1.25 1.21
CA THR A 84 4.72 0.70 0.15
C THR A 84 4.09 0.80 -1.25
N ASN A 85 2.75 0.81 -1.36
CA ASN A 85 2.06 1.01 -2.64
C ASN A 85 2.26 2.45 -3.16
N ALA A 86 2.18 3.46 -2.28
CA ALA A 86 2.43 4.85 -2.65
C ALA A 86 3.88 5.05 -3.10
N MET A 87 4.84 4.55 -2.31
CA MET A 87 6.26 4.54 -2.66
C MET A 87 6.52 3.90 -4.02
N ALA A 88 5.91 2.74 -4.29
CA ALA A 88 6.07 2.04 -5.56
C ALA A 88 5.46 2.81 -6.74
N ASN A 89 4.30 3.43 -6.56
CA ASN A 89 3.69 4.28 -7.59
C ASN A 89 4.58 5.48 -7.92
N TYR A 90 5.17 6.11 -6.91
CA TYR A 90 6.06 7.25 -7.11
C TYR A 90 7.37 6.87 -7.81
N LEU A 91 8.02 5.77 -7.37
CA LEU A 91 9.33 5.34 -7.89
C LEU A 91 9.26 4.63 -9.25
N LEU A 92 8.12 4.01 -9.55
CA LEU A 92 7.90 3.21 -10.77
C LEU A 92 6.58 3.61 -11.45
N PRO A 93 6.38 4.89 -11.81
CA PRO A 93 5.06 5.42 -12.16
C PRO A 93 4.45 4.82 -13.44
N THR A 94 5.28 4.27 -14.32
CA THR A 94 4.86 3.66 -15.59
C THR A 94 4.76 2.13 -15.52
N LEU A 95 5.00 1.53 -14.35
CA LEU A 95 4.83 0.09 -14.17
C LEU A 95 3.35 -0.30 -14.36
N GLU A 96 3.11 -1.45 -14.97
CA GLU A 96 1.76 -1.89 -15.35
C GLU A 96 0.81 -2.00 -14.14
N SER A 97 1.35 -2.45 -13.00
CA SER A 97 0.65 -2.60 -11.73
C SER A 97 1.62 -2.48 -10.55
N HIS A 98 1.11 -2.00 -9.42
CA HIS A 98 1.86 -1.90 -8.18
C HIS A 98 1.34 -2.82 -7.09
N LYS A 99 0.48 -3.80 -7.42
CA LYS A 99 0.02 -4.81 -6.46
C LYS A 99 1.20 -5.54 -5.83
N LEU A 100 1.10 -5.88 -4.54
CA LEU A 100 2.19 -6.49 -3.77
C LEU A 100 2.87 -7.68 -4.47
N VAL A 101 2.08 -8.65 -4.96
CA VAL A 101 2.62 -9.82 -5.69
C VAL A 101 3.28 -9.42 -7.02
N TYR A 102 2.76 -8.41 -7.71
CA TYR A 102 3.38 -7.89 -8.94
C TYR A 102 4.77 -7.30 -8.64
N LEU A 103 4.87 -6.48 -7.59
CA LEU A 103 6.15 -5.93 -7.12
C LEU A 103 7.10 -7.03 -6.65
N LEU A 104 6.58 -8.08 -6.00
CA LEU A 104 7.37 -9.25 -5.64
C LEU A 104 7.94 -9.95 -6.88
N TYR A 105 7.17 -10.09 -7.98
CA TYR A 105 7.69 -10.61 -9.25
C TYR A 105 8.71 -9.68 -9.91
N TYR A 106 8.52 -8.37 -9.77
CA TYR A 106 9.41 -7.36 -10.30
C TYR A 106 10.79 -7.41 -9.61
N PHE A 107 10.83 -7.37 -8.28
CA PHE A 107 12.07 -7.33 -7.51
C PHE A 107 12.65 -8.71 -7.18
N HIS A 108 11.80 -9.70 -6.89
CA HIS A 108 12.18 -10.98 -6.27
C HIS A 108 11.59 -12.19 -7.01
N ARG A 109 11.72 -12.21 -8.34
CA ARG A 109 11.08 -13.20 -9.23
C ARG A 109 11.18 -14.67 -8.78
N TYR A 110 12.33 -15.09 -8.25
CA TYR A 110 12.52 -16.46 -7.76
C TYR A 110 11.68 -16.77 -6.51
N ILE A 111 11.57 -15.81 -5.59
CA ILE A 111 10.73 -15.92 -4.40
C ILE A 111 9.26 -15.91 -4.80
N ALA A 112 8.87 -14.97 -5.67
CA ALA A 112 7.51 -14.89 -6.20
C ALA A 112 7.08 -16.21 -6.83
N ARG A 113 7.89 -16.79 -7.72
CA ARG A 113 7.57 -18.08 -8.35
C ARG A 113 7.37 -19.22 -7.33
N ALA A 114 8.10 -19.19 -6.22
CA ALA A 114 8.02 -20.24 -5.21
C ALA A 114 6.85 -20.07 -4.23
N GLN A 115 6.48 -18.82 -3.92
CA GLN A 115 5.63 -18.50 -2.77
C GLN A 115 4.38 -17.68 -3.11
N ALA A 116 4.26 -17.09 -4.30
CA ALA A 116 3.11 -16.23 -4.64
C ALA A 116 1.75 -16.93 -4.59
N ARG A 117 1.73 -18.27 -4.63
CA ARG A 117 0.51 -19.07 -4.41
C ARG A 117 -0.05 -18.95 -3.00
N ASP A 118 0.79 -18.55 -2.04
CA ASP A 118 0.44 -18.35 -0.64
C ASP A 118 0.03 -16.88 -0.37
N ALA A 119 -0.03 -16.04 -1.41
CA ALA A 119 -0.51 -14.66 -1.31
C ALA A 119 -1.95 -14.62 -0.77
N HIS A 120 -2.31 -13.50 -0.15
CA HIS A 120 -3.58 -13.32 0.57
C HIS A 120 -3.68 -14.09 1.90
N ALA A 121 -2.62 -14.80 2.29
CA ALA A 121 -2.41 -15.22 3.68
C ALA A 121 -1.61 -14.14 4.43
N ALA A 122 -2.08 -13.75 5.62
CA ALA A 122 -1.50 -12.64 6.39
C ALA A 122 0.02 -12.77 6.63
N ILE A 123 0.51 -13.97 6.96
CA ILE A 123 1.95 -14.18 7.18
C ILE A 123 2.76 -14.02 5.89
N ALA A 124 2.25 -14.52 4.76
CA ALA A 124 2.91 -14.39 3.48
C ALA A 124 2.97 -12.91 3.05
N ASP A 125 1.87 -12.18 3.19
CA ASP A 125 1.82 -10.76 2.84
C ASP A 125 2.70 -9.88 3.74
N ILE A 126 2.90 -10.23 5.02
CA ILE A 126 3.91 -9.59 5.88
C ILE A 126 5.31 -9.78 5.28
N TYR A 127 5.66 -11.02 4.91
CA TYR A 127 6.98 -11.32 4.34
C TYR A 127 7.19 -10.65 2.98
N PHE A 128 6.18 -10.64 2.11
CA PHE A 128 6.26 -9.97 0.81
C PHE A 128 6.39 -8.46 0.97
N THR A 129 5.67 -7.87 1.92
CA THR A 129 5.77 -6.43 2.23
C THR A 129 7.17 -6.07 2.73
N GLU A 130 7.78 -6.91 3.58
CA GLU A 130 9.17 -6.71 4.04
C GLU A 130 10.16 -6.70 2.86
N LEU A 131 10.07 -7.69 1.97
CA LEU A 131 10.95 -7.79 0.81
C LEU A 131 10.78 -6.62 -0.16
N VAL A 132 9.53 -6.24 -0.44
CA VAL A 132 9.22 -5.13 -1.34
C VAL A 132 9.66 -3.80 -0.72
N LEU A 133 9.43 -3.59 0.58
CA LEU A 133 9.90 -2.40 1.30
C LEU A 133 11.42 -2.23 1.17
N GLY A 134 12.18 -3.30 1.43
CA GLY A 134 13.64 -3.28 1.29
C GLY A 134 14.08 -2.86 -0.11
N SER A 135 13.45 -3.43 -1.15
CA SER A 135 13.75 -3.07 -2.54
C SER A 135 13.34 -1.65 -2.91
N LEU A 136 12.24 -1.14 -2.37
CA LEU A 136 11.80 0.25 -2.60
C LEU A 136 12.75 1.25 -1.93
N ILE A 137 13.27 0.94 -0.73
CA ILE A 137 14.28 1.77 -0.06
C ILE A 137 15.56 1.83 -0.91
N ASP A 138 16.03 0.69 -1.43
CA ASP A 138 17.22 0.66 -2.28
C ASP A 138 16.99 1.40 -3.60
N LEU A 139 15.82 1.24 -4.21
CA LEU A 139 15.45 1.96 -5.42
C LEU A 139 15.39 3.47 -5.20
N ALA A 140 14.72 3.93 -4.14
CA ALA A 140 14.63 5.35 -3.80
C ALA A 140 16.02 5.96 -3.60
N ASN A 141 16.88 5.28 -2.83
CA ASN A 141 18.25 5.73 -2.63
C ASN A 141 19.06 5.77 -3.93
N SER A 142 18.86 4.79 -4.83
CA SER A 142 19.51 4.79 -6.15
C SER A 142 19.04 5.92 -7.08
N GLN A 143 17.83 6.46 -6.83
CA GLN A 143 17.25 7.60 -7.55
C GLN A 143 17.56 8.94 -6.86
N GLY A 144 18.44 8.96 -5.84
CA GLY A 144 18.92 10.20 -5.21
C GLY A 144 18.13 10.65 -3.99
N HIS A 145 17.20 9.83 -3.47
CA HIS A 145 16.62 10.06 -2.16
C HIS A 145 17.57 9.56 -1.05
N GLU A 146 17.37 10.01 0.19
CA GLU A 146 18.18 9.62 1.34
C GLU A 146 17.30 9.04 2.45
N ILE A 147 17.01 7.73 2.35
CA ILE A 147 16.22 6.98 3.35
C ILE A 147 17.19 6.15 4.19
N ASN A 148 17.50 6.66 5.38
CA ASN A 148 18.51 6.11 6.29
C ASN A 148 17.95 5.66 7.65
N ASP A 149 16.73 6.05 7.98
CA ASP A 149 16.02 5.72 9.22
C ASP A 149 14.51 5.65 8.98
N VAL A 150 13.76 5.36 10.04
CA VAL A 150 12.29 5.22 9.95
C VAL A 150 11.58 6.56 9.70
N GLU A 151 12.16 7.67 10.17
CA GLU A 151 11.59 9.00 9.99
C GLU A 151 11.69 9.44 8.53
N SER A 152 12.89 9.37 7.93
CA SER A 152 13.11 9.63 6.50
C SER A 152 12.30 8.69 5.60
N LEU A 153 12.08 7.44 6.03
CA LEU A 153 11.19 6.51 5.34
C LEU A 153 9.72 6.99 5.39
N TYR A 154 9.27 7.47 6.55
CA TYR A 154 7.93 8.01 6.72
C TYR A 154 7.71 9.28 5.90
N GLU A 155 8.62 10.25 5.98
CA GLU A 155 8.56 11.48 5.19
C GLU A 155 8.51 11.18 3.68
N PHE A 156 9.36 10.26 3.20
CA PHE A 156 9.34 9.83 1.81
C PHE A 156 8.01 9.16 1.44
N SER A 157 7.49 8.27 2.30
CA SER A 157 6.20 7.62 2.08
C SER A 157 5.06 8.64 1.99
N GLU A 158 5.02 9.63 2.88
CA GLU A 158 3.98 10.68 2.88
C GLU A 158 4.05 11.53 1.63
N MET A 159 5.26 11.92 1.19
CA MET A 159 5.46 12.61 -0.08
C MET A 159 4.95 11.75 -1.26
N ALA A 160 5.30 10.46 -1.28
CA ALA A 160 4.93 9.54 -2.33
C ALA A 160 3.42 9.22 -2.39
N ARG A 161 2.62 9.61 -1.38
CA ARG A 161 1.15 9.50 -1.43
C ARG A 161 0.55 10.32 -2.54
N ILE A 162 1.16 11.46 -2.90
CA ILE A 162 0.71 12.30 -4.01
C ILE A 162 1.26 11.71 -5.31
N PRO A 163 0.40 11.10 -6.16
CA PRO A 163 0.87 10.46 -7.38
C PRO A 163 1.38 11.51 -8.38
N THR A 164 2.44 11.17 -9.13
CA THR A 164 2.97 12.03 -10.20
C THR A 164 2.39 11.68 -11.58
N HIS A 165 1.84 10.48 -11.72
CA HIS A 165 1.31 9.94 -12.98
C HIS A 165 -0.07 9.31 -12.78
N LEU A 166 -0.86 9.25 -13.86
CA LEU A 166 -2.14 8.55 -13.84
C LEU A 166 -1.93 7.03 -13.93
N SER A 167 -2.52 6.27 -13.01
CA SER A 167 -2.42 4.80 -12.99
C SER A 167 -3.51 4.10 -13.79
N PHE A 168 -4.48 4.84 -14.35
CA PHE A 168 -5.64 4.30 -15.07
C PHE A 168 -6.18 5.25 -16.15
N GLY A 169 -7.15 4.75 -16.91
CA GLY A 169 -7.91 5.54 -17.88
C GLY A 169 -7.14 5.80 -19.17
N LYS A 170 -7.66 6.75 -19.96
CA LYS A 170 -7.14 7.09 -21.29
C LYS A 170 -5.66 7.52 -21.25
N HIS A 171 -5.28 8.24 -20.21
CA HIS A 171 -3.96 8.83 -20.04
C HIS A 171 -3.08 8.03 -19.05
N LYS A 172 -3.32 6.72 -18.94
CA LYS A 172 -2.54 5.85 -18.04
C LYS A 172 -1.04 5.93 -18.39
N GLY A 173 -0.22 6.17 -17.38
CA GLY A 173 1.23 6.29 -17.48
C GLY A 173 1.73 7.67 -17.89
N GLU A 174 0.83 8.63 -18.14
CA GLU A 174 1.22 10.02 -18.40
C GLU A 174 1.39 10.81 -17.09
N ALA A 175 2.36 11.72 -17.08
CA ALA A 175 2.58 12.61 -15.94
C ALA A 175 1.43 13.62 -15.80
N ILE A 176 0.94 13.81 -14.58
CA ILE A 176 -0.20 14.70 -14.31
C ILE A 176 0.15 16.15 -14.65
N ALA A 177 1.40 16.58 -14.39
CA ALA A 177 1.89 17.90 -14.74
C ALA A 177 1.91 18.14 -16.27
N ASP A 178 2.38 17.17 -17.05
CA ASP A 178 2.44 17.28 -18.51
C ASP A 178 1.03 17.33 -19.12
N LEU A 179 0.10 16.54 -18.58
CA LEU A 179 -1.32 16.61 -18.96
C LEU A 179 -1.91 17.99 -18.71
N ALA A 180 -1.62 18.57 -17.54
CA ALA A 180 -2.10 19.90 -17.18
C ALA A 180 -1.59 20.98 -18.16
N ALA A 181 -0.39 20.83 -18.72
CA ALA A 181 0.18 21.78 -19.67
C ALA A 181 -0.54 21.85 -21.05
N SER A 182 -1.45 20.92 -21.34
CA SER A 182 -2.23 20.91 -22.60
C SER A 182 -3.70 21.25 -22.37
N SER A 183 -4.36 21.85 -23.37
CA SER A 183 -5.81 22.14 -23.28
C SER A 183 -6.67 20.89 -23.17
N GLU A 184 -6.27 19.81 -23.86
CA GLU A 184 -6.96 18.51 -23.79
C GLU A 184 -6.79 17.88 -22.40
N GLY A 185 -5.55 17.79 -21.91
CA GLY A 185 -5.27 17.19 -20.60
C GLY A 185 -5.84 18.00 -19.44
N THR A 186 -5.83 19.34 -19.50
CA THR A 186 -6.56 20.20 -18.55
C THR A 186 -8.04 19.86 -18.51
N GLY A 187 -8.67 19.65 -19.68
CA GLY A 187 -10.07 19.23 -19.77
C GLY A 187 -10.33 17.88 -19.09
N TYR A 188 -9.44 16.91 -19.32
CA TYR A 188 -9.51 15.60 -18.68
C TYR A 188 -9.35 15.68 -17.15
N ILE A 189 -8.35 16.42 -16.65
CA ILE A 189 -8.12 16.60 -15.21
C ILE A 189 -9.34 17.24 -14.53
N LYS A 190 -9.94 18.27 -15.14
CA LYS A 190 -11.16 18.90 -14.62
C LYS A 190 -12.38 17.97 -14.62
N TRP A 191 -12.47 17.06 -15.58
CA TRP A 191 -13.50 16.00 -15.56
C TRP A 191 -13.23 14.99 -14.45
N LEU A 192 -11.97 14.59 -14.26
CA LEU A 192 -11.56 13.62 -13.25
C LEU A 192 -11.90 14.12 -11.84
N LEU A 193 -11.62 15.40 -11.55
CA LEU A 193 -11.94 16.06 -10.28
C LEU A 193 -13.44 16.12 -9.93
N LYS A 194 -14.34 15.83 -10.89
CA LYS A 194 -15.79 15.80 -10.67
C LYS A 194 -16.33 14.39 -10.40
N GLN A 195 -15.48 13.36 -10.42
CA GLN A 195 -15.91 12.00 -10.15
C GLN A 195 -16.09 11.78 -8.65
N ASP A 196 -17.22 11.20 -8.23
CA ASP A 196 -17.54 10.98 -6.82
C ASP A 196 -16.56 10.01 -6.11
N SER A 197 -15.91 9.14 -6.89
CA SER A 197 -15.00 8.11 -6.39
C SER A 197 -13.52 8.44 -6.62
N ILE A 198 -13.18 9.71 -6.87
CA ILE A 198 -11.77 10.08 -7.04
C ILE A 198 -11.01 9.86 -5.73
N ASP A 199 -9.84 9.24 -5.83
CA ASP A 199 -8.94 9.09 -4.70
C ASP A 199 -8.49 10.49 -4.20
N PRO A 200 -8.51 10.76 -2.89
CA PRO A 200 -8.18 12.08 -2.35
C PRO A 200 -6.76 12.56 -2.71
N TYR A 201 -5.78 11.66 -2.76
CA TYR A 201 -4.41 12.03 -3.10
C TYR A 201 -4.26 12.32 -4.58
N LEU A 202 -4.96 11.57 -5.43
CA LEU A 202 -5.04 11.87 -6.87
C LEU A 202 -5.74 13.22 -7.12
N ALA A 203 -6.83 13.51 -6.39
CA ALA A 203 -7.51 14.79 -6.47
C ALA A 203 -6.57 15.95 -6.11
N GLN A 204 -5.80 15.79 -5.03
CA GLN A 204 -4.79 16.75 -4.62
C GLN A 204 -3.71 16.94 -5.69
N ALA A 205 -3.15 15.85 -6.25
CA ALA A 205 -2.16 15.92 -7.33
C ALA A 205 -2.69 16.69 -8.55
N CYS A 206 -3.93 16.41 -8.95
CA CYS A 206 -4.61 17.09 -10.04
C CYS A 206 -4.82 18.59 -9.78
N GLN A 207 -5.20 18.97 -8.55
CA GLN A 207 -5.36 20.38 -8.18
C GLN A 207 -4.02 21.13 -8.22
N GLN A 208 -2.98 20.56 -7.60
CA GLN A 208 -1.64 21.14 -7.61
C GLN A 208 -1.10 21.33 -9.04
N ALA A 209 -1.34 20.35 -9.92
CA ALA A 209 -0.91 20.43 -11.32
C ALA A 209 -1.63 21.56 -12.09
N LEU A 210 -2.91 21.82 -11.80
CA LEU A 210 -3.65 22.93 -12.42
C LEU A 210 -3.25 24.30 -11.87
N GLU A 211 -2.84 24.38 -10.60
CA GLU A 211 -2.40 25.62 -9.95
C GLU A 211 -0.97 26.03 -10.33
N SER A 212 -0.16 25.08 -10.82
CA SER A 212 1.25 25.32 -11.18
C SER A 212 1.46 25.81 -12.63
N LEU A 213 0.37 26.05 -13.38
CA LEU A 213 0.37 26.56 -14.76
C LEU A 213 0.37 28.08 -14.81
#